data_AF-A0A7M5X735-F1
#
_entry.id   AF-A0A7M5X735-F1
#
_cell.length_a   1.000
_cell.length_b   1.000
_cell.length_c   1.000
_cell.angle_alpha   90.00
_cell.angle_beta   90.00
_cell.angle_gamma   90.00
#
_symmetry.space_group_name_H-M   'P 1'
#
loop_
_entity.id
_entity.type
_entity.pdbx_description
1 polymer ?
#
loop_
_entity_poly.entity_id
_entity_poly.type
_entity_poly.pdbx_seq_one_letter_code
_entity_poly.pdbx_strand_id
1 'polypeptide(L)'
;MKVVCLFLLLLVATLAYCSVENESAENAAPFDDENVVDTTQVDDENAEDTTPAENINEDEVDEFEMEDEDLKKQEMTQEDPLLFGRRRRRRRRRRRRRRSCVAPKASCYLGGTGGCIGPGTIFVNLPLTFKKTLSPACHKHLVCYKCGQKYYWSRPSCDSRLRHDMNHICNCKYKGFWKSAIRLLCKKRALRMYLHARAFGSKYYNQLSPSWCNYGCVTAYRPSVGLV
;
A
#
# COMPACT_ATOMS: atom_id res chain seq x y z
N MET A 1 -27.16 25.50 -17.94
CA MET A 1 -25.92 26.20 -18.39
C MET A 1 -25.09 26.78 -17.24
N LYS A 2 -25.66 27.44 -16.22
CA LYS A 2 -24.89 28.07 -15.12
C LYS A 2 -23.96 27.11 -14.32
N VAL A 3 -24.38 25.86 -14.11
CA VAL A 3 -23.60 24.84 -13.37
C VAL A 3 -22.35 24.36 -14.13
N VAL A 4 -22.44 24.27 -15.46
CA VAL A 4 -21.32 23.85 -16.32
C VAL A 4 -20.24 24.93 -16.36
N CYS A 5 -20.65 26.20 -16.36
CA CYS A 5 -19.73 27.35 -16.35
C CYS A 5 -18.93 27.43 -15.04
N LEU A 6 -19.59 27.19 -13.90
CA LEU A 6 -18.93 27.14 -12.58
C LEU A 6 -17.90 26.00 -12.49
N PHE A 7 -18.21 24.83 -13.08
CA PHE A 7 -17.28 23.70 -13.13
C PHE A 7 -16.05 24.00 -14.01
N LEU A 8 -16.25 24.62 -15.17
CA LEU A 8 -15.15 25.02 -16.07
C LEU A 8 -14.25 26.06 -15.43
N LEU A 9 -14.81 27.08 -14.77
CA LEU A 9 -14.03 28.10 -14.07
C LEU A 9 -13.20 27.52 -12.92
N LEU A 10 -13.77 26.58 -12.14
CA LEU A 10 -13.01 25.87 -11.11
C LEU A 10 -11.89 25.02 -11.72
N LEU A 11 -12.14 24.34 -12.85
CA LEU A 11 -11.13 23.52 -13.52
C LEU A 11 -9.97 24.37 -14.04
N VAL A 12 -10.24 25.50 -14.69
CA VAL A 12 -9.23 26.44 -15.18
C VAL A 12 -8.42 27.04 -14.03
N ALA A 13 -9.07 27.47 -12.95
CA ALA A 13 -8.38 28.00 -11.77
C ALA A 13 -7.47 26.94 -11.12
N THR A 14 -7.91 25.67 -11.09
CA THR A 14 -7.10 24.58 -10.53
C THR A 14 -5.89 24.26 -11.39
N LEU A 15 -6.03 24.32 -12.73
CA LEU A 15 -4.92 24.12 -13.66
C LEU A 15 -3.90 25.26 -13.58
N ALA A 16 -4.36 26.52 -13.51
CA ALA A 16 -3.47 27.67 -13.35
C ALA A 16 -2.66 27.61 -12.04
N TYR A 17 -3.29 27.18 -10.93
CA TYR A 17 -2.60 27.02 -9.65
C TYR A 17 -1.52 25.92 -9.68
N CYS A 18 -1.72 24.87 -10.50
CA CYS A 18 -0.74 23.79 -10.61
C CYS A 18 0.51 24.17 -11.44
N SER A 19 0.42 25.13 -12.36
CA SER A 19 1.57 25.57 -13.15
C SER A 19 2.58 26.38 -12.33
N VAL A 20 2.13 27.13 -11.32
CA VAL A 20 3.00 27.99 -10.50
C VAL A 20 3.91 27.20 -9.56
N GLU A 21 3.54 25.98 -9.14
CA GLU A 21 4.37 25.19 -8.22
C GLU A 21 5.53 24.44 -8.92
N ASN A 22 5.56 24.38 -10.26
CA ASN A 22 6.55 23.55 -10.98
C ASN A 22 7.91 24.23 -11.22
N GLU A 23 8.05 25.56 -11.09
CA GLU A 23 9.33 26.26 -11.30
C GLU A 23 10.33 26.14 -10.14
N SER A 24 9.93 25.54 -9.01
CA SER A 24 10.79 25.48 -7.81
C SER A 24 11.62 24.18 -7.66
N ALA A 25 11.62 23.31 -8.67
CA ALA A 25 12.27 21.99 -8.59
C ALA A 25 13.63 21.87 -9.32
N GLU A 26 14.10 22.89 -10.04
CA GLU A 26 15.30 22.77 -10.90
C GLU A 26 16.65 23.02 -10.20
N ASN A 27 16.67 23.35 -8.90
CA ASN A 27 17.93 23.60 -8.18
C ASN A 27 18.35 22.48 -7.22
N ALA A 28 17.87 21.24 -7.42
CA ALA A 28 18.43 20.09 -6.70
C ALA A 28 19.79 19.74 -7.31
N ALA A 29 20.86 20.09 -6.59
CA ALA A 29 22.24 19.79 -6.95
C ALA A 29 22.43 18.32 -7.36
N PRO A 30 23.28 18.03 -8.36
CA PRO A 30 23.71 16.68 -8.65
C PRO A 30 24.41 16.11 -7.41
N PHE A 31 23.88 15.00 -6.88
CA PHE A 31 24.60 14.20 -5.90
C PHE A 31 25.62 13.38 -6.69
N ASP A 32 26.90 13.65 -6.46
CA ASP A 32 28.00 12.81 -6.95
C ASP A 32 27.92 11.46 -6.23
N ASP A 33 27.46 10.43 -6.95
CA ASP A 33 27.59 9.03 -6.55
C ASP A 33 29.06 8.62 -6.69
N GLU A 34 29.88 8.92 -5.68
CA GLU A 34 31.21 8.34 -5.56
C GLU A 34 31.11 6.86 -5.14
N ASN A 35 31.45 5.99 -6.08
CA ASN A 35 32.07 4.68 -5.91
C ASN A 35 31.39 3.70 -4.94
N VAL A 36 30.37 3.00 -5.45
CA VAL A 36 30.09 1.63 -5.00
C VAL A 36 30.86 0.68 -5.93
N VAL A 37 31.95 0.13 -5.40
CA VAL A 37 32.69 -0.98 -5.99
C VAL A 37 31.76 -2.17 -6.12
N ASP A 38 31.40 -2.49 -7.37
CA ASP A 38 30.68 -3.69 -7.75
C ASP A 38 31.71 -4.82 -7.94
N THR A 39 31.79 -5.68 -6.93
CA THR A 39 32.42 -6.99 -7.04
C THR A 39 31.53 -7.96 -6.31
N THR A 40 30.76 -8.74 -7.05
CA THR A 40 30.96 -10.19 -7.14
C THR A 40 29.98 -10.78 -8.15
N GLN A 41 30.54 -11.30 -9.25
CA GLN A 41 29.97 -12.38 -10.03
C GLN A 41 29.59 -13.52 -9.09
N VAL A 42 28.35 -14.00 -9.20
CA VAL A 42 28.01 -15.37 -8.82
C VAL A 42 27.19 -15.95 -9.96
N ASP A 43 27.64 -17.11 -10.39
CA ASP A 43 27.42 -17.71 -11.69
C ASP A 43 25.99 -18.23 -11.91
N ASP A 44 25.58 -18.14 -13.17
CA ASP A 44 24.43 -18.83 -13.74
C ASP A 44 24.67 -20.35 -13.75
N GLU A 45 23.92 -21.09 -12.94
CA GLU A 45 23.79 -22.54 -13.11
C GLU A 45 22.30 -22.95 -13.14
N ASN A 46 21.87 -23.34 -14.34
CA ASN A 46 21.00 -24.46 -14.68
C ASN A 46 20.02 -24.98 -13.62
N ALA A 47 18.73 -24.87 -13.93
CA ALA A 47 17.78 -25.93 -13.65
C ALA A 47 16.70 -25.97 -14.74
N GLU A 48 16.86 -26.94 -15.64
CA GLU A 48 15.80 -27.55 -16.42
C GLU A 48 14.69 -28.06 -15.48
N ASP A 49 13.46 -28.18 -16.00
CA ASP A 49 12.83 -29.50 -16.19
C ASP A 49 11.29 -29.49 -16.02
N THR A 50 10.67 -30.06 -17.06
CA THR A 50 9.36 -30.71 -17.20
C THR A 50 8.05 -30.09 -16.68
N THR A 51 7.22 -29.71 -17.66
CA THR A 51 5.75 -29.76 -17.57
C THR A 51 5.22 -31.12 -18.03
N PRO A 52 4.39 -31.84 -17.25
CA PRO A 52 3.64 -32.99 -17.77
C PRO A 52 2.38 -32.52 -18.50
N ALA A 53 2.21 -32.98 -19.74
CA ALA A 53 0.97 -32.90 -20.48
C ALA A 53 -0.05 -33.90 -19.89
N GLU A 54 -1.22 -33.42 -19.49
CA GLU A 54 -2.34 -34.29 -19.13
C GLU A 54 -3.24 -34.55 -20.35
N ASN A 55 -3.56 -35.84 -20.45
CA ASN A 55 -4.18 -36.57 -21.54
C ASN A 55 -5.70 -36.32 -21.55
N ILE A 56 -6.25 -35.96 -22.72
CA ILE A 56 -7.69 -35.80 -22.92
C ILE A 56 -8.20 -37.15 -23.44
N ASN A 57 -8.96 -37.87 -22.62
CA ASN A 57 -9.77 -39.00 -23.07
C ASN A 57 -11.07 -38.44 -23.65
N GLU A 58 -11.23 -38.62 -24.95
CA GLU A 58 -12.51 -38.54 -25.65
C GLU A 58 -13.07 -39.96 -25.69
N ASP A 59 -14.21 -40.20 -25.05
CA ASP A 59 -14.98 -41.43 -25.24
C ASP A 59 -16.49 -41.11 -25.30
N GLU A 60 -17.14 -41.90 -26.16
CA GLU A 60 -18.44 -41.80 -26.79
C GLU A 60 -19.65 -41.65 -25.84
N VAL A 61 -20.59 -40.76 -26.16
CA VAL A 61 -21.93 -41.02 -26.77
C VAL A 61 -22.77 -42.07 -26.04
N ASP A 62 -23.88 -41.64 -25.44
CA ASP A 62 -25.12 -42.40 -25.49
C ASP A 62 -26.30 -41.42 -25.55
N GLU A 63 -27.03 -41.51 -26.65
CA GLU A 63 -28.20 -40.71 -27.03
C GLU A 63 -29.44 -41.40 -26.46
N PHE A 64 -30.03 -40.83 -25.41
CA PHE A 64 -31.29 -41.32 -24.84
C PHE A 64 -32.36 -40.23 -25.00
N GLU A 65 -33.14 -40.35 -26.07
CA GLU A 65 -34.37 -39.60 -26.27
C GLU A 65 -35.41 -40.09 -25.25
N MET A 66 -35.79 -39.21 -24.32
CA MET A 66 -36.92 -39.43 -23.42
C MET A 66 -37.93 -38.33 -23.65
N GLU A 67 -38.99 -38.67 -24.37
CA GLU A 67 -40.15 -37.83 -24.59
C GLU A 67 -41.03 -37.74 -23.32
N ASP A 68 -41.71 -36.60 -23.24
CA ASP A 68 -43.01 -36.37 -22.63
C ASP A 68 -43.13 -35.94 -21.14
N GLU A 69 -43.15 -34.61 -21.01
CA GLU A 69 -44.36 -33.86 -20.63
C GLU A 69 -45.08 -34.27 -19.32
N ASP A 70 -44.38 -34.31 -18.17
CA ASP A 70 -45.07 -34.14 -16.87
C ASP A 70 -44.22 -33.62 -15.68
N LEU A 71 -42.96 -33.23 -15.91
CA LEU A 71 -42.01 -32.81 -14.85
C LEU A 71 -42.06 -31.32 -14.44
N LYS A 72 -42.90 -30.49 -15.05
CA LYS A 72 -42.90 -29.02 -14.88
C LYS A 72 -43.36 -28.48 -13.50
N LYS A 73 -43.67 -29.33 -12.51
CA LYS A 73 -44.17 -28.88 -11.19
C LYS A 73 -43.32 -29.24 -9.97
N GLN A 74 -42.23 -29.99 -10.11
CA GLN A 74 -41.25 -30.21 -9.03
C GLN A 74 -39.91 -29.51 -9.24
N GLU A 75 -39.72 -28.85 -10.38
CA GLU A 75 -38.51 -28.10 -10.71
C GLU A 75 -38.51 -26.68 -10.10
N MET A 76 -38.97 -26.58 -8.85
CA MET A 76 -39.04 -25.33 -8.11
C MET A 76 -38.57 -25.63 -6.69
N THR A 77 -37.44 -25.04 -6.31
CA THR A 77 -36.79 -25.05 -4.99
C THR A 77 -35.65 -26.04 -4.71
N GLN A 78 -34.95 -26.55 -5.73
CA GLN A 78 -33.54 -26.90 -5.51
C GLN A 78 -32.70 -25.63 -5.68
N GLU A 79 -32.73 -24.75 -4.67
CA GLU A 79 -31.87 -23.58 -4.64
C GLU A 79 -30.41 -24.05 -4.62
N ASP A 80 -29.75 -23.93 -5.78
CA ASP A 80 -28.37 -24.30 -6.03
C ASP A 80 -27.45 -23.87 -4.85
N PRO A 81 -26.95 -24.84 -4.03
CA PRO A 81 -26.12 -24.57 -2.85
C PRO A 81 -24.89 -23.71 -3.16
N LEU A 82 -24.46 -23.69 -4.43
CA LEU A 82 -23.34 -22.90 -4.92
C LEU A 82 -23.64 -21.38 -4.89
N LEU A 83 -24.90 -20.96 -5.04
CA LEU A 83 -25.28 -19.54 -4.97
C LEU A 83 -25.17 -18.96 -3.55
N PHE A 84 -25.49 -19.75 -2.52
CA PHE A 84 -25.31 -19.36 -1.12
C PHE A 84 -23.84 -19.21 -0.74
N GLY A 85 -22.97 -20.09 -1.25
CA GLY A 85 -21.51 -20.01 -1.07
C GLY A 85 -20.89 -18.71 -1.63
N ARG A 86 -21.32 -18.28 -2.82
CA ARG A 86 -20.84 -17.05 -3.49
C ARG A 86 -21.16 -15.79 -2.67
N ARG A 87 -22.38 -15.66 -2.15
CA ARG A 87 -22.80 -14.50 -1.32
C ARG A 87 -21.98 -14.40 -0.02
N ARG A 88 -21.76 -15.54 0.67
CA ARG A 88 -20.97 -15.60 1.92
C ARG A 88 -19.50 -15.23 1.68
N ARG A 89 -18.89 -15.73 0.61
CA ARG A 89 -17.50 -15.40 0.21
C ARG A 89 -17.33 -13.92 -0.09
N ARG A 90 -18.28 -13.29 -0.80
CA ARG A 90 -18.28 -11.84 -1.10
C ARG A 90 -18.38 -10.98 0.17
N ARG A 91 -19.25 -11.33 1.12
CA ARG A 91 -19.34 -10.65 2.44
C ARG A 91 -18.03 -10.77 3.24
N ARG A 92 -17.42 -11.97 3.29
CA ARG A 92 -16.11 -12.17 3.97
C ARG A 92 -15.00 -11.33 3.33
N ARG A 93 -14.90 -11.28 2.00
CA ARG A 93 -13.93 -10.42 1.28
C ARG A 93 -14.14 -8.93 1.59
N ARG A 94 -15.39 -8.44 1.61
CA ARG A 94 -15.70 -7.04 1.98
C ARG A 94 -15.31 -6.73 3.43
N ARG A 95 -15.57 -7.64 4.37
CA ARG A 95 -15.16 -7.49 5.78
C ARG A 95 -13.64 -7.46 5.92
N ARG A 96 -12.90 -8.35 5.23
CA ARG A 96 -11.43 -8.33 5.20
C ARG A 96 -10.88 -7.03 4.63
N ARG A 97 -11.43 -6.52 3.51
CA ARG A 97 -11.05 -5.22 2.92
C ARG A 97 -11.38 -4.03 3.83
N ARG A 98 -12.48 -4.07 4.57
CA ARG A 98 -12.81 -3.02 5.56
C ARG A 98 -11.85 -3.07 6.75
N ARG A 99 -11.55 -4.28 7.25
CA ARG A 99 -10.58 -4.49 8.34
C ARG A 99 -9.16 -4.10 7.96
N SER A 100 -8.72 -4.36 6.72
CA SER A 100 -7.39 -3.89 6.30
C SER A 100 -7.31 -2.37 6.29
N CYS A 101 -8.42 -1.68 6.00
CA CYS A 101 -8.50 -0.22 6.07
C CYS A 101 -8.71 0.37 7.46
N VAL A 102 -8.81 -0.47 8.50
CA VAL A 102 -8.75 0.04 9.87
C VAL A 102 -7.30 0.44 10.07
N ALA A 103 -7.08 1.73 10.35
CA ALA A 103 -5.77 2.20 10.74
C ALA A 103 -5.30 1.29 11.88
N PRO A 104 -4.16 0.60 11.74
CA PRO A 104 -3.63 -0.23 12.80
C PRO A 104 -3.62 0.62 14.07
N LYS A 105 -4.26 0.12 15.13
CA LYS A 105 -4.25 0.77 16.43
C LYS A 105 -2.78 0.90 16.79
N ALA A 106 -2.23 2.09 16.68
CA ALA A 106 -0.85 2.32 17.04
C ALA A 106 -0.83 2.35 18.57
N SER A 107 -0.75 1.16 19.17
CA SER A 107 -0.73 1.03 20.62
C SER A 107 0.64 1.39 21.21
N CYS A 108 1.68 1.57 20.39
CA CYS A 108 2.99 2.07 20.81
C CYS A 108 3.17 3.58 20.57
N TYR A 109 2.12 4.37 20.78
CA TYR A 109 2.30 5.82 20.80
C TYR A 109 3.00 6.23 22.08
N LEU A 110 4.32 6.32 22.03
CA LEU A 110 5.08 7.00 23.06
C LEU A 110 4.96 8.49 22.76
N GLY A 111 4.04 9.15 23.46
CA GLY A 111 3.50 10.49 23.23
C GLY A 111 4.49 11.67 23.28
N GLY A 112 5.77 11.46 23.03
CA GLY A 112 6.79 12.52 22.97
C GLY A 112 7.64 12.48 21.70
N THR A 113 7.40 11.54 20.80
CA THR A 113 8.12 11.53 19.53
C THR A 113 7.40 12.42 18.53
N GLY A 114 7.93 13.63 18.31
CA GLY A 114 7.45 14.54 17.27
C GLY A 114 7.20 13.77 15.98
N GLY A 115 5.96 13.85 15.46
CA GLY A 115 5.40 12.89 14.48
C GLY A 115 6.16 12.81 13.15
N CYS A 116 5.49 12.89 12.00
CA CYS A 116 6.20 12.98 10.71
C CYS A 116 7.14 14.20 10.59
N ILE A 117 7.35 14.99 11.65
CA ILE A 117 8.04 16.28 11.65
C ILE A 117 9.44 16.04 12.26
N GLY A 118 10.35 15.51 11.45
CA GLY A 118 11.77 15.61 11.78
C GLY A 118 12.24 17.07 11.63
N PRO A 119 13.33 17.48 12.32
CA PRO A 119 13.99 18.74 12.02
C PRO A 119 14.61 18.62 10.62
N GLY A 120 13.92 19.19 9.64
CA GLY A 120 14.12 18.92 8.22
C GLY A 120 12.84 19.24 7.46
N THR A 121 12.73 20.50 7.10
CA THR A 121 11.64 21.32 6.54
C THR A 121 10.72 20.77 5.43
N ILE A 122 10.73 19.48 5.06
CA ILE A 122 9.88 18.98 3.96
C ILE A 122 8.38 18.98 4.32
N PHE A 123 8.05 18.99 5.61
CA PHE A 123 6.66 18.93 6.09
C PHE A 123 5.99 20.29 6.29
N VAL A 124 6.71 21.39 6.08
CA VAL A 124 6.19 22.75 6.33
C VAL A 124 5.04 23.08 5.39
N ASN A 125 5.06 22.58 4.16
CA ASN A 125 4.05 22.85 3.13
C ASN A 125 3.14 21.65 2.83
N LEU A 126 2.92 20.76 3.81
CA LEU A 126 1.93 19.70 3.65
C LEU A 126 0.56 20.20 4.16
N PRO A 127 -0.51 20.17 3.34
CA PRO A 127 -1.85 20.52 3.79
C PRO A 127 -2.20 19.75 5.06
N LEU A 128 -2.76 20.44 6.06
CA LEU A 128 -3.09 19.87 7.37
C LEU A 128 -3.93 18.58 7.28
N THR A 129 -4.72 18.45 6.21
CA THR A 129 -5.52 17.27 5.89
C THR A 129 -4.68 16.01 5.65
N PHE A 130 -3.58 16.11 4.90
CA PHE A 130 -2.69 14.98 4.63
C PHE A 130 -1.82 14.65 5.84
N LYS A 131 -1.40 15.65 6.62
CA LYS A 131 -0.62 15.45 7.84
C LYS A 131 -1.32 14.49 8.79
N LYS A 132 -2.58 14.78 9.17
CA LYS A 132 -3.39 13.91 10.04
C LYS A 132 -3.62 12.53 9.43
N THR A 133 -3.76 12.47 8.11
CA THR A 133 -4.04 11.22 7.39
C THR A 133 -2.82 10.30 7.39
N LEU A 134 -1.62 10.83 7.16
CA LEU A 134 -0.39 10.04 7.02
C LEU A 134 0.36 9.82 8.35
N SER A 135 0.03 10.58 9.40
CA SER A 135 0.58 10.41 10.75
C SER A 135 0.69 8.94 11.20
N PRO A 136 -0.35 8.08 11.08
CA PRO A 136 -0.25 6.70 11.55
C PRO A 136 0.88 5.90 10.90
N ALA A 137 1.21 6.14 9.63
CA ALA A 137 2.31 5.47 8.94
C ALA A 137 3.67 6.01 9.38
N CYS A 138 3.80 7.32 9.61
CA CYS A 138 5.05 7.90 10.10
C CYS A 138 5.43 7.40 11.48
N HIS A 139 4.46 7.29 12.38
CA HIS A 139 4.73 6.88 13.74
C HIS A 139 5.22 5.44 13.82
N LYS A 140 4.66 4.58 12.97
CA LYS A 140 5.16 3.23 12.74
C LYS A 140 6.59 3.20 12.18
N HIS A 141 6.88 4.06 11.21
CA HIS A 141 8.23 4.18 10.64
C HIS A 141 9.24 4.66 11.67
N LEU A 142 8.86 5.57 12.56
CA LEU A 142 9.73 6.01 13.64
C LEU A 142 10.04 4.89 14.64
N VAL A 143 9.05 4.08 15.01
CA VAL A 143 9.27 2.86 15.82
C VAL A 143 10.22 1.91 15.10
N CYS A 144 10.02 1.71 13.79
CA CYS A 144 10.93 0.92 12.95
C CYS A 144 12.36 1.44 13.00
N TYR A 145 12.55 2.75 12.89
CA TYR A 145 13.87 3.38 12.91
C TYR A 145 14.57 3.27 14.26
N LYS A 146 13.85 3.59 15.34
CA LYS A 146 14.42 3.57 16.69
C LYS A 146 14.73 2.16 17.20
N CYS A 147 13.90 1.19 16.82
CA CYS A 147 14.03 -0.19 17.29
C CYS A 147 14.65 -1.13 16.25
N GLY A 148 14.95 -0.64 15.04
CA GLY A 148 15.43 -1.45 13.93
C GLY A 148 16.76 -2.13 14.21
N GLN A 149 17.69 -1.42 14.84
CA GLN A 149 18.98 -1.99 15.29
C GLN A 149 18.78 -3.16 16.26
N LYS A 150 17.90 -3.00 17.26
CA LYS A 150 17.59 -4.04 18.25
C LYS A 150 16.94 -5.29 17.63
N TYR A 151 16.08 -5.12 16.64
CA TYR A 151 15.31 -6.20 16.02
C TYR A 151 15.83 -6.63 14.63
N TYR A 152 17.01 -6.15 14.24
CA TYR A 152 17.63 -6.43 12.95
C TYR A 152 16.73 -6.08 11.74
N TRP A 153 15.93 -5.03 11.84
CA TRP A 153 15.10 -4.55 10.74
C TRP A 153 15.86 -3.56 9.88
N SER A 154 16.24 -3.94 8.66
CA SER A 154 16.98 -3.05 7.77
C SER A 154 16.26 -1.72 7.50
N ARG A 155 17.03 -0.63 7.41
CA ARG A 155 16.51 0.71 7.04
C ARG A 155 15.68 0.68 5.74
N PRO A 156 16.14 0.03 4.64
CA PRO A 156 15.34 -0.04 3.40
C PRO A 156 14.00 -0.77 3.58
N SER A 157 13.94 -1.77 4.47
CA SER A 157 12.69 -2.46 4.82
C SER A 157 11.72 -1.52 5.56
N CYS A 158 12.22 -0.75 6.53
CA CYS A 158 11.44 0.29 7.21
C CYS A 158 10.89 1.33 6.23
N ASP A 159 11.71 1.86 5.33
CA ASP A 159 11.32 2.88 4.35
C ASP A 159 10.30 2.34 3.34
N SER A 160 10.53 1.14 2.81
CA SER A 160 9.59 0.48 1.91
C SER A 160 8.23 0.27 2.58
N ARG A 161 8.24 -0.08 3.87
CA ARG A 161 7.01 -0.24 4.64
C ARG A 161 6.29 1.08 4.89
N LEU A 162 7.02 2.19 5.09
CA LEU A 162 6.44 3.52 5.17
C LEU A 162 5.63 3.86 3.91
N ARG A 163 6.24 3.69 2.72
CA ARG A 163 5.57 3.94 1.43
C ARG A 163 4.33 3.07 1.27
N HIS A 164 4.45 1.79 1.59
CA HIS A 164 3.33 0.84 1.53
C HIS A 164 2.17 1.26 2.45
N ASP A 165 2.45 1.55 3.72
CA ASP A 165 1.44 1.91 4.71
C ASP A 165 0.77 3.25 4.36
N MET A 166 1.51 4.25 3.88
CA MET A 166 0.93 5.50 3.39
C MET A 166 0.03 5.30 2.17
N ASN A 167 0.49 4.54 1.17
CA ASN A 167 -0.31 4.23 -0.02
C ASN A 167 -1.59 3.49 0.34
N HIS A 168 -1.50 2.56 1.29
CA HIS A 168 -2.64 1.83 1.82
C HIS A 168 -3.64 2.76 2.51
N ILE A 169 -3.16 3.67 3.38
CA ILE A 169 -4.01 4.70 3.99
C ILE A 169 -4.69 5.57 2.91
N CYS A 170 -3.95 6.02 1.89
CA CYS A 170 -4.51 6.79 0.78
C CYS A 170 -5.64 6.03 0.06
N ASN A 171 -5.42 4.75 -0.26
CA ASN A 171 -6.41 3.88 -0.88
C ASN A 171 -7.64 3.66 0.01
N CYS A 172 -7.43 3.66 1.33
CA CYS A 172 -8.49 3.41 2.30
C CYS A 172 -9.34 4.64 2.58
N LYS A 173 -8.72 5.82 2.73
CA LYS A 173 -9.38 7.09 3.06
C LYS A 173 -10.12 7.69 1.86
N TYR A 174 -9.51 7.62 0.68
CA TYR A 174 -9.99 8.28 -0.54
C TYR A 174 -10.56 7.27 -1.53
N LYS A 175 -11.59 6.53 -1.11
CA LYS A 175 -12.34 5.58 -1.97
C LYS A 175 -13.42 6.31 -2.78
N GLY A 176 -13.65 5.83 -3.99
CA GLY A 176 -14.68 6.34 -4.90
C GLY A 176 -14.10 7.12 -6.08
N PHE A 177 -14.86 7.19 -7.17
CA PHE A 177 -14.44 7.81 -8.43
C PHE A 177 -14.06 9.29 -8.22
N TRP A 178 -14.94 10.06 -7.57
CA TRP A 178 -14.76 11.48 -7.27
C TRP A 178 -13.55 11.82 -6.40
N LYS A 179 -13.00 10.85 -5.65
CA LYS A 179 -11.84 11.06 -4.77
C LYS A 179 -10.53 10.61 -5.41
N SER A 180 -10.54 10.24 -6.68
CA SER A 180 -9.34 9.72 -7.38
C SER A 180 -8.21 10.74 -7.46
N ALA A 181 -8.50 12.02 -7.72
CA ALA A 181 -7.50 13.09 -7.75
C ALA A 181 -6.83 13.27 -6.37
N ILE A 182 -7.63 13.36 -5.29
CA ILE A 182 -7.13 13.48 -3.92
C ILE A 182 -6.30 12.25 -3.52
N ARG A 183 -6.74 11.05 -3.94
CA ARG A 183 -5.99 9.80 -3.72
C ARG A 183 -4.63 9.84 -4.43
N LEU A 184 -4.57 10.33 -5.67
CA LEU A 184 -3.33 10.46 -6.42
C LEU A 184 -2.37 11.47 -5.76
N LEU A 185 -2.89 12.63 -5.34
CA LEU A 185 -2.12 13.63 -4.58
C LEU A 185 -1.58 13.04 -3.27
N CYS A 186 -2.40 12.30 -2.53
CA CYS A 186 -1.99 11.59 -1.31
C CYS A 186 -0.83 10.63 -1.58
N LYS A 187 -0.90 9.83 -2.65
CA LYS A 187 0.18 8.90 -3.04
C LYS A 187 1.45 9.62 -3.51
N LYS A 188 1.32 10.72 -4.27
CA LYS A 188 2.48 11.55 -4.67
C LYS A 188 3.18 12.13 -3.44
N ARG A 189 2.43 12.59 -2.43
CA ARG A 189 3.01 13.06 -1.16
C ARG A 189 3.65 11.92 -0.37
N ALA A 190 3.02 10.75 -0.31
CA ALA A 190 3.61 9.55 0.30
C ALA A 190 4.94 9.15 -0.35
N LEU A 191 5.03 9.24 -1.69
CA LEU A 191 6.26 8.98 -2.43
C LEU A 191 7.36 9.98 -2.04
N ARG A 192 7.05 11.30 -2.00
CA ARG A 192 8.02 12.31 -1.55
C ARG A 192 8.53 12.04 -0.13
N MET A 193 7.65 11.64 0.79
CA MET A 193 8.04 11.28 2.17
C MET A 193 8.96 10.07 2.22
N TYR A 194 8.68 9.04 1.41
CA TYR A 194 9.53 7.87 1.27
C TYR A 194 10.92 8.22 0.73
N LEU A 195 10.99 9.02 -0.34
CA LEU A 195 12.26 9.45 -0.92
C LEU A 195 13.09 10.24 0.09
N HIS A 196 12.44 11.14 0.84
CA HIS A 196 13.11 11.88 1.91
C HIS A 196 13.62 10.98 3.03
N ALA A 197 12.81 10.01 3.49
CA ALA A 197 13.26 9.03 4.48
C ALA A 197 14.48 8.23 3.98
N ARG A 198 14.49 7.85 2.70
CA ARG A 198 15.61 7.11 2.10
C ARG A 198 16.90 7.95 2.05
N ALA A 199 16.78 9.22 1.65
CA ALA A 199 17.92 10.14 1.54
C ALA A 199 18.49 10.54 2.91
N PHE A 200 17.65 10.95 3.86
CA PHE A 200 18.11 11.55 5.12
C PHE A 200 18.00 10.62 6.34
N GLY A 201 17.46 9.41 6.14
CA GLY A 201 17.15 8.51 7.24
C GLY A 201 18.34 7.85 7.93
N SER A 202 19.51 7.79 7.25
CA SER A 202 20.73 7.17 7.80
C SER A 202 21.12 7.77 9.16
N LYS A 203 21.06 9.10 9.28
CA LYS A 203 21.38 9.85 10.51
C LYS A 203 20.51 9.46 11.70
N TYR A 204 19.26 9.06 11.47
CA TYR A 204 18.30 8.74 12.52
C TYR A 204 18.24 7.24 12.84
N TYR A 205 18.54 6.39 11.85
CA TYR A 205 18.44 4.94 11.97
C TYR A 205 19.57 4.33 12.82
N ASN A 206 20.77 4.92 12.80
CA ASN A 206 21.93 4.40 13.52
C ASN A 206 21.99 4.81 15.02
N GLN A 207 20.90 5.35 15.56
CA GLN A 207 20.84 5.75 16.95
C GLN A 207 20.59 4.55 17.85
N LEU A 208 21.17 4.56 19.07
CA LEU A 208 20.97 3.51 20.06
C LEU A 208 19.47 3.31 20.34
N SER A 209 19.04 2.04 20.33
CA SER A 209 17.63 1.71 20.54
C SER A 209 17.20 2.04 21.97
N PRO A 210 16.14 2.85 22.15
CA PRO A 210 15.66 3.21 23.47
C PRO A 210 15.02 2.03 24.21
N SER A 211 14.97 2.09 25.54
CA SER A 211 14.47 1.01 26.42
C SER A 211 13.03 0.59 26.12
N TRP A 212 12.18 1.51 25.68
CA TRP A 212 10.79 1.25 25.33
C TRP A 212 10.63 0.35 24.09
N CYS A 213 11.70 0.11 23.32
CA CYS A 213 11.66 -0.89 22.25
C CYS A 213 11.33 -2.29 22.77
N ASN A 214 11.49 -2.58 24.07
CA ASN A 214 11.09 -3.84 24.70
C ASN A 214 9.58 -4.00 24.91
N TYR A 215 8.77 -2.97 24.69
CA TYR A 215 7.33 -3.06 24.95
C TYR A 215 6.67 -4.04 23.97
N GLY A 216 5.76 -4.89 24.46
CA GLY A 216 5.13 -5.95 23.67
C GLY A 216 4.34 -5.45 22.45
N CYS A 217 3.96 -4.17 22.44
CA CYS A 217 3.34 -3.58 21.27
C CYS A 217 4.35 -3.38 20.10
N VAL A 218 5.64 -3.18 20.41
CA VAL A 218 6.70 -2.94 19.42
C VAL A 218 7.12 -4.26 18.79
N THR A 219 7.22 -5.34 19.58
CA THR A 219 7.54 -6.68 19.08
C THR A 219 6.48 -7.20 18.10
N ALA A 220 5.21 -6.79 18.27
CA ALA A 220 4.13 -7.08 17.32
C ALA A 220 4.28 -6.33 15.98
N TYR A 221 5.06 -5.25 15.94
CA TYR A 221 5.38 -4.49 14.74
C TYR A 221 6.57 -5.13 13.99
N ARG A 222 6.44 -6.39 13.56
CA ARG A 222 7.45 -6.97 12.65
C ARG A 222 7.17 -6.46 11.23
N PRO A 223 8.03 -5.61 10.62
CA PRO A 223 7.92 -5.36 9.19
C PRO A 223 8.01 -6.70 8.48
N SER A 224 7.05 -6.97 7.60
CA SER A 224 7.06 -8.16 6.78
C SER A 224 8.35 -8.11 5.96
N VAL A 225 9.37 -8.83 6.39
CA VAL A 225 10.58 -9.04 5.60
C VAL A 225 10.07 -9.82 4.40
N GLY A 226 9.96 -9.17 3.26
CA GLY A 226 10.03 -9.93 2.02
C GLY A 226 11.38 -10.61 2.08
N LEU A 227 11.40 -11.94 2.19
CA LEU A 227 12.54 -12.70 1.73
C LEU A 227 12.67 -12.29 0.25
N VAL A 228 13.58 -11.35 0.00
CA VAL A 228 14.04 -11.01 -1.34
C VAL A 228 15.17 -11.96 -1.63
#